data_AF-A0A845GDM8-F1
#
_entry.id   AF-A0A845GDM8-F1
#
_cell.length_a   1.000
_cell.length_b   1.000
_cell.length_c   1.000
_cell.angle_alpha   90.00
_cell.angle_beta   90.00
_cell.angle_gamma   90.00
#
_symmetry.space_group_name_H-M   'P 1'
#
loop_
_entity.id
_entity.type
_entity.pdbx_description
1 polymer ?
#
loop_
_entity_poly.entity_id
_entity_poly.type
_entity_poly.pdbx_seq_one_letter_code
_entity_poly.pdbx_strand_id
1 'polypeptide(L)'
;AAASVAAPALARGAAGTNTYYADTLLRSPNGEAATEAQRTEINRLLATDLPAGKLSAEDRGYLAQLVARRTGMAQADAELRVDQVYAQAVQAANAAKARATAAAEEARKAAAHSALWMFVALLLGAFVASLLATLGGRHRDHARVIVRTPT
;
A
#
# COMPACT_ATOMS: atom_id res chain seq x y z
N ALA A 1 -9.77 -8.45 -12.76
CA ALA A 1 -9.27 -7.08 -12.49
C ALA A 1 -9.23 -6.74 -10.98
N ALA A 2 -8.80 -7.66 -10.09
CA ALA A 2 -8.90 -7.46 -8.62
C ALA A 2 -7.61 -6.96 -7.95
N ALA A 3 -6.50 -6.79 -8.67
CA ALA A 3 -5.18 -6.51 -8.07
C ALA A 3 -4.90 -5.02 -7.77
N SER A 4 -5.75 -4.07 -8.21
CA SER A 4 -5.45 -2.63 -8.14
C SER A 4 -5.98 -1.91 -6.90
N VAL A 5 -6.78 -2.56 -6.05
CA VAL A 5 -7.41 -1.92 -4.87
C VAL A 5 -6.52 -1.84 -3.62
N ALA A 6 -5.43 -2.60 -3.55
CA ALA A 6 -4.54 -2.63 -2.38
C ALA A 6 -3.58 -1.42 -2.28
N ALA A 7 -3.10 -0.91 -3.41
CA ALA A 7 -2.17 0.22 -3.47
C ALA A 7 -2.74 1.54 -2.88
N PRO A 8 -3.98 1.95 -3.17
CA PRO A 8 -4.53 3.20 -2.62
C PRO A 8 -4.82 3.13 -1.11
N ALA A 9 -5.02 1.93 -0.55
CA ALA A 9 -5.26 1.76 0.89
C ALA A 9 -3.98 1.95 1.72
N LEU A 10 -2.84 1.46 1.22
CA LEU A 10 -1.52 1.61 1.86
C LEU A 10 -1.05 3.07 1.89
N ALA A 11 -1.23 3.80 0.78
CA ALA A 11 -0.89 5.23 0.72
C ALA A 11 -1.71 6.06 1.70
N ARG A 12 -2.99 5.72 1.91
CA ARG A 12 -3.89 6.40 2.84
C ARG A 12 -3.52 6.13 4.30
N GLY A 13 -3.04 4.93 4.63
CA GLY A 13 -2.56 4.57 5.96
C GLY A 13 -1.25 5.28 6.36
N ALA A 14 -0.31 5.43 5.43
CA ALA A 14 0.93 6.18 5.66
C ALA A 14 0.66 7.68 5.91
N ALA A 15 -0.25 8.29 5.16
CA ALA A 15 -0.67 9.67 5.36
C ALA A 15 -1.35 9.89 6.72
N GLY A 16 -2.19 8.95 7.15
CA GLY A 16 -2.81 8.98 8.49
C GLY A 16 -1.79 8.86 9.63
N THR A 17 -0.75 8.05 9.45
CA THR A 17 0.31 7.86 10.45
C THR A 17 1.16 9.13 10.62
N ASN A 18 1.57 9.79 9.53
CA ASN A 18 2.30 11.06 9.61
C ASN A 18 1.49 12.16 10.32
N THR A 19 0.19 12.21 10.07
CA THR A 19 -0.71 13.21 10.68
C THR A 19 -0.78 13.06 12.21
N TYR A 20 -0.74 11.83 12.72
CA TYR A 20 -0.70 11.54 14.16
C TYR A 20 0.61 12.03 14.82
N TYR A 21 1.76 11.82 14.18
CA TYR A 21 3.04 12.29 14.68
C TYR A 21 3.19 13.81 14.61
N ALA A 22 2.68 14.43 13.54
CA ALA A 22 2.59 15.88 13.44
C ALA A 22 1.72 16.47 14.57
N ASP A 23 0.57 15.86 14.88
CA ASP A 23 -0.31 16.33 15.96
C ASP A 23 0.31 16.16 17.35
N THR A 24 1.04 15.06 17.59
CA THR A 24 1.76 14.87 18.87
C THR A 24 2.92 15.84 19.05
N LEU A 25 3.69 16.14 17.99
CA LEU A 25 4.73 17.18 18.01
C LEU A 25 4.12 18.57 18.24
N LEU A 26 2.92 18.79 17.72
CA LEU A 26 2.19 20.06 17.78
C LEU A 26 1.21 20.13 18.95
N ARG A 27 1.20 19.19 19.90
CA ARG A 27 0.30 19.25 21.05
C ARG A 27 0.91 20.13 22.13
N SER A 28 0.39 21.34 22.30
CA SER A 28 0.77 22.25 23.40
C SER A 28 -0.13 22.02 24.63
N PRO A 29 0.41 22.09 25.85
CA PRO A 29 -0.40 22.09 27.07
C PRO A 29 -1.33 23.32 27.19
N ASN A 30 -1.08 24.37 26.39
CA ASN A 30 -1.80 25.64 26.45
C ASN A 30 -3.09 25.66 25.59
N GLY A 31 -3.40 24.55 24.91
CA GLY A 31 -4.64 24.42 24.14
C GLY A 31 -4.68 25.13 22.77
N GLU A 32 -3.59 25.80 22.35
CA GLU A 32 -3.54 26.40 21.02
C GLU A 32 -3.45 25.35 19.91
N ALA A 33 -4.45 25.37 19.02
CA ALA A 33 -4.49 24.52 17.83
C ALA A 33 -3.43 24.96 16.82
N ALA A 34 -2.64 24.00 16.31
CA ALA A 34 -1.69 24.28 15.24
C ALA A 34 -2.39 24.55 13.91
N THR A 35 -1.90 25.55 13.17
CA THR A 35 -2.43 25.96 11.87
C THR A 35 -2.26 24.86 10.83
N GLU A 36 -3.22 24.72 9.91
CA GLU A 36 -3.17 23.78 8.77
C GLU A 36 -1.87 23.88 7.95
N ALA A 37 -1.34 25.09 7.77
CA ALA A 37 -0.07 25.32 7.06
C ALA A 37 1.13 24.65 7.76
N GLN A 38 1.22 24.78 9.10
CA GLN A 38 2.29 24.16 9.89
C GLN A 38 2.17 22.62 9.88
N ARG A 39 0.94 22.10 9.94
CA ARG A 39 0.69 20.65 9.82
C ARG A 39 1.14 20.12 8.47
N THR A 40 0.84 20.85 7.41
CA THR A 40 1.20 20.47 6.03
C THR A 40 2.72 20.46 5.83
N GLU A 41 3.41 21.46 6.38
CA GLU A 41 4.87 21.55 6.31
C GLU A 41 5.56 20.42 7.09
N ILE A 42 5.12 20.15 8.32
CA ILE A 42 5.65 19.05 9.14
C ILE A 42 5.35 17.70 8.51
N ASN A 43 4.16 17.51 7.92
CA ASN A 43 3.83 16.29 7.19
C ASN A 43 4.74 16.09 5.97
N ARG A 44 5.11 17.16 5.26
CA ARG A 44 6.04 17.10 4.12
C ARG A 44 7.44 16.73 4.56
N LEU A 45 7.91 17.31 5.65
CA LEU A 45 9.20 16.99 6.28
C LEU A 45 9.25 15.54 6.74
N LEU A 46 8.27 15.09 7.51
CA LEU A 46 8.15 13.69 7.93
C LEU A 46 8.07 12.74 6.72
N ALA A 47 7.30 13.08 5.68
CA ALA A 47 7.20 12.25 4.48
C ALA A 47 8.54 12.13 3.71
N THR A 48 9.41 13.14 3.82
CA THR A 48 10.74 13.15 3.19
C THR A 48 11.75 12.39 4.03
N ASP A 49 11.72 12.56 5.36
CA ASP A 49 12.75 12.05 6.26
C ASP A 49 12.46 10.65 6.81
N LEU A 50 11.20 10.26 7.00
CA LEU A 50 10.86 8.90 7.46
C LEU A 50 11.41 7.80 6.54
N PRO A 51 11.33 7.91 5.20
CA PRO A 51 11.93 6.94 4.29
C PRO A 51 13.45 6.85 4.44
N ALA A 52 14.12 7.97 4.76
CA ALA A 52 15.56 8.03 5.01
C ALA A 52 15.95 7.48 6.39
N GLY A 53 14.99 7.41 7.34
CA GLY A 53 15.19 6.91 8.69
C GLY A 53 16.12 7.77 9.55
N LYS A 54 16.46 8.97 9.08
CA LYS A 54 17.27 9.97 9.77
C LYS A 54 16.67 11.35 9.53
N LEU A 55 16.52 12.11 10.60
CA LEU A 55 16.12 13.51 10.56
C LEU A 55 17.35 14.35 10.17
N SER A 56 17.21 15.29 9.24
CA SER A 56 18.32 16.17 8.88
C SER A 56 18.68 17.08 10.07
N ALA A 57 19.95 17.50 10.17
CA ALA A 57 20.38 18.39 11.26
C ALA A 57 19.65 19.74 11.23
N GLU A 58 19.26 20.20 10.04
CA GLU A 58 18.54 21.45 9.80
C GLU A 58 17.08 21.33 10.27
N ASP A 59 16.41 20.23 9.92
CA ASP A 59 15.02 19.95 10.31
C ASP A 59 14.91 19.65 11.80
N ARG A 60 15.89 18.95 12.37
CA ARG A 60 16.02 18.74 13.81
C ARG A 60 16.10 20.07 14.56
N GLY A 61 16.95 20.99 14.11
CA GLY A 61 17.12 22.31 14.72
C GLY A 61 15.84 23.14 14.65
N TYR A 62 15.16 23.12 13.50
CA TYR A 62 13.88 23.81 13.32
C TYR A 62 12.79 23.27 14.24
N LEU A 63 12.63 21.94 14.30
CA LEU A 63 11.64 21.29 15.17
C LEU A 63 11.94 21.53 16.65
N ALA A 64 13.21 21.48 17.06
CA ALA A 64 13.59 21.77 18.43
C ALA A 64 13.28 23.21 18.83
N GLN A 65 13.54 24.19 17.95
CA GLN A 65 13.16 25.59 18.21
C GLN A 65 11.64 25.77 18.29
N LEU A 66 10.88 25.09 17.43
CA LEU A 66 9.42 25.15 17.44
C LEU A 66 8.85 24.55 18.74
N VAL A 67 9.37 23.39 19.16
CA VAL A 67 9.00 22.75 20.43
C VAL A 67 9.37 23.65 21.61
N ALA A 68 10.60 24.16 21.67
CA ALA A 68 11.06 25.05 22.73
C ALA A 68 10.19 26.30 22.88
N ARG A 69 9.85 26.99 21.77
CA ARG A 69 8.95 28.15 21.77
C ARG A 69 7.55 27.82 22.27
N ARG A 70 7.06 26.61 22.01
CA ARG A 70 5.68 26.22 22.30
C ARG A 70 5.47 25.61 23.67
N THR A 71 6.51 25.02 24.25
CA THR A 71 6.46 24.38 25.57
C THR A 71 7.23 25.16 26.64
N GLY A 72 8.00 26.19 26.27
CA GLY A 72 8.86 26.95 27.19
C GLY A 72 10.04 26.15 27.73
N MET A 73 10.43 25.06 27.05
CA MET A 73 11.52 24.18 27.48
C MET A 73 12.88 24.69 27.01
N ALA A 74 13.95 24.31 27.70
CA ALA A 74 15.31 24.55 27.24
C ALA A 74 15.58 23.81 25.92
N GLN A 75 16.40 24.41 25.05
CA GLN A 75 16.59 23.91 23.69
C GLN A 75 17.19 22.50 23.65
N ALA A 76 18.10 22.18 24.58
CA ALA A 76 18.68 20.84 24.69
C ALA A 76 17.62 19.76 25.00
N ASP A 77 16.65 20.07 25.87
CA ASP A 77 15.56 19.14 26.22
C ASP A 77 14.56 18.98 25.07
N ALA A 78 14.34 20.06 24.31
CA ALA A 78 13.49 20.04 23.13
C ALA A 78 14.08 19.15 22.02
N GLU A 79 15.39 19.22 21.78
CA GLU A 79 16.08 18.33 20.84
C GLU A 79 15.96 16.86 21.23
N LEU A 80 16.16 16.56 22.52
CA LEU A 80 16.08 15.20 23.03
C LEU A 80 14.68 14.60 22.87
N ARG A 81 13.63 15.42 23.05
CA ARG A 81 12.24 15.02 22.79
C ARG A 81 11.97 14.81 21.30
N VAL A 82 12.50 15.66 20.43
CA VAL A 82 12.37 15.49 18.97
C VAL A 82 13.02 14.18 18.52
N ASP A 83 14.22 13.87 19.00
CA ASP A 83 14.92 12.61 18.69
C ASP A 83 14.13 11.38 19.15
N GLN A 84 13.56 11.41 20.36
CA GLN A 84 12.75 10.31 20.90
C GLN A 84 11.48 10.08 20.08
N VAL A 85 10.75 11.14 19.74
CA VAL A 85 9.53 11.05 18.93
C VAL A 85 9.87 10.56 17.52
N TYR A 86 10.96 11.05 16.94
CA TYR A 86 11.41 10.62 15.62
C TYR A 86 11.81 9.13 15.62
N ALA A 87 12.57 8.67 16.62
CA ALA A 87 12.94 7.27 16.75
C ALA A 87 11.70 6.35 16.86
N GLN A 88 10.68 6.77 17.62
CA GLN A 88 9.42 6.03 17.70
C GLN A 88 8.66 6.02 16.37
N ALA A 89 8.63 7.15 15.65
CA ALA A 89 8.01 7.25 14.34
C ALA A 89 8.69 6.33 13.30
N VAL A 90 10.02 6.28 13.30
CA VAL A 90 10.80 5.38 12.42
C VAL A 90 10.52 3.91 12.74
N GLN A 91 10.50 3.53 14.04
CA GLN A 91 10.19 2.16 14.43
C GLN A 91 8.78 1.74 14.01
N ALA A 92 7.78 2.61 14.21
CA ALA A 92 6.41 2.35 13.79
C ALA A 92 6.29 2.26 12.26
N ALA A 93 6.97 3.14 11.51
CA ALA A 93 7.00 3.09 10.05
C ALA A 93 7.63 1.80 9.53
N ASN A 94 8.72 1.35 10.14
CA ASN A 94 9.37 0.07 9.81
C ASN A 94 8.45 -1.12 10.10
N ALA A 95 7.77 -1.13 11.26
CA ALA A 95 6.82 -2.16 11.62
C ALA A 95 5.61 -2.20 10.65
N ALA A 96 5.09 -1.03 10.26
CA ALA A 96 4.01 -0.91 9.28
C ALA A 96 4.45 -1.43 7.90
N LYS A 97 5.66 -1.08 7.46
CA LYS A 97 6.25 -1.58 6.22
C LYS A 97 6.40 -3.10 6.24
N ALA A 98 6.94 -3.66 7.33
CA ALA A 98 7.10 -5.10 7.47
C ALA A 98 5.76 -5.85 7.41
N ARG A 99 4.71 -5.32 8.06
CA ARG A 99 3.35 -5.87 7.97
C ARG A 99 2.78 -5.79 6.56
N ALA A 100 2.97 -4.66 5.88
CA ALA A 100 2.52 -4.48 4.51
C ALA A 100 3.21 -5.46 3.55
N THR A 101 4.53 -5.63 3.67
CA THR A 101 5.27 -6.59 2.84
C THR A 101 4.86 -8.03 3.13
N ALA A 102 4.63 -8.39 4.40
CA ALA A 102 4.18 -9.72 4.77
C ALA A 102 2.80 -10.05 4.15
N ALA A 103 1.85 -9.11 4.24
CA ALA A 103 0.52 -9.28 3.64
C ALA A 103 0.58 -9.37 2.11
N ALA A 104 1.45 -8.59 1.47
CA ALA A 104 1.64 -8.65 0.02
C ALA A 104 2.23 -9.99 -0.43
N GLU A 105 3.22 -10.53 0.29
CA GLU A 105 3.81 -11.84 0.00
C GLU A 105 2.80 -12.98 0.23
N GLU A 106 1.97 -12.90 1.25
CA GLU A 106 0.89 -13.86 1.48
C GLU A 106 -0.13 -13.84 0.34
N ALA A 107 -0.57 -12.65 -0.08
CA ALA A 107 -1.45 -12.48 -1.22
C ALA A 107 -0.81 -13.02 -2.52
N ARG A 108 0.49 -12.80 -2.72
CA ARG A 108 1.23 -13.32 -3.88
C ARG A 108 1.26 -14.85 -3.89
N LYS A 109 1.50 -15.48 -2.74
CA LYS A 109 1.45 -16.95 -2.59
C LYS A 109 0.05 -17.50 -2.86
N ALA A 110 -0.99 -16.88 -2.30
CA ALA A 110 -2.37 -17.27 -2.54
C ALA A 110 -2.75 -17.11 -4.02
N ALA A 111 -2.37 -16.00 -4.65
CA ALA A 111 -2.61 -15.75 -6.06
C ALA A 111 -1.90 -16.78 -6.95
N ALA A 112 -0.62 -17.10 -6.67
CA ALA A 112 0.11 -18.13 -7.40
C ALA A 112 -0.59 -19.50 -7.30
N HIS A 113 -1.07 -19.87 -6.11
CA HIS A 113 -1.80 -21.11 -5.92
C HIS A 113 -3.12 -21.12 -6.71
N SER A 114 -3.88 -20.02 -6.67
CA SER A 114 -5.13 -19.90 -7.44
C SER A 114 -4.90 -19.95 -8.95
N ALA A 115 -3.82 -19.33 -9.45
CA ALA A 115 -3.47 -19.34 -10.87
C ALA A 115 -3.13 -20.75 -11.36
N LEU A 116 -2.43 -21.55 -10.54
CA LEU A 116 -2.15 -22.95 -10.85
C LEU A 116 -3.46 -23.75 -10.99
N TRP A 117 -4.40 -23.60 -10.05
CA TRP A 117 -5.69 -24.29 -10.14
C TRP A 117 -6.54 -23.84 -11.32
N MET A 118 -6.55 -22.54 -11.62
CA MET A 118 -7.23 -22.01 -12.81
C MET A 118 -6.63 -22.58 -14.10
N PHE A 119 -5.32 -22.74 -14.15
CA PHE A 119 -4.64 -23.37 -15.28
C PHE A 119 -5.04 -24.85 -15.43
N VAL A 120 -5.09 -25.60 -14.32
CA VAL A 120 -5.56 -26.99 -14.32
C VAL A 120 -7.00 -27.10 -14.82
N ALA A 121 -7.89 -26.22 -14.34
CA ALA A 121 -9.29 -26.18 -14.80
C ALA A 121 -9.39 -25.87 -16.30
N LEU A 122 -8.55 -24.98 -16.82
CA LEU A 122 -8.46 -24.67 -18.25
C LEU A 122 -8.03 -25.86 -19.09
N LEU A 123 -7.03 -26.63 -18.63
CA LEU A 123 -6.59 -27.85 -19.34
C LEU A 123 -7.71 -28.89 -19.43
N LEU A 124 -8.45 -29.09 -18.34
CA LEU A 124 -9.60 -30.01 -18.32
C LEU A 124 -10.71 -29.54 -19.25
N GLY A 125 -11.08 -28.25 -19.20
CA GLY A 125 -12.09 -27.67 -20.10
C GLY A 125 -11.68 -27.75 -21.57
N ALA A 126 -10.43 -27.45 -21.88
CA ALA A 126 -9.89 -27.54 -23.23
C ALA A 126 -9.90 -28.98 -23.76
N PHE A 127 -9.62 -29.97 -22.91
CA PHE A 127 -9.69 -31.39 -23.27
C PHE A 127 -11.13 -31.82 -23.62
N VAL A 128 -12.10 -31.50 -22.76
CA VAL A 128 -13.52 -31.80 -23.02
C VAL A 128 -14.02 -31.09 -24.28
N ALA A 129 -13.63 -29.82 -24.49
CA ALA A 129 -13.95 -29.08 -25.70
C ALA A 129 -13.35 -29.73 -26.96
N SER A 130 -12.12 -30.24 -26.90
CA SER A 130 -11.47 -30.95 -28.00
C SER A 130 -12.23 -32.24 -28.38
N LEU A 131 -12.64 -33.03 -27.37
CA LEU A 131 -13.48 -34.22 -27.59
C LEU A 131 -14.83 -33.86 -28.20
N LEU A 132 -15.53 -32.87 -27.65
CA LEU A 132 -16.81 -32.41 -28.18
C LEU A 132 -16.69 -31.83 -29.59
N ALA A 133 -15.60 -31.14 -29.92
CA ALA A 133 -15.34 -30.64 -31.27
C ALA A 133 -15.16 -31.79 -32.27
N THR A 134 -14.49 -32.86 -31.85
CA THR A 134 -14.24 -34.04 -32.71
C THR A 134 -15.52 -34.84 -32.95
N LEU A 135 -16.35 -35.05 -31.92
CA LEU A 135 -17.66 -35.72 -32.09
C LEU A 135 -18.70 -34.83 -32.77
N GLY A 136 -18.72 -33.53 -32.47
CA GLY A 136 -19.70 -32.57 -33.01
C GLY A 136 -19.48 -32.22 -34.48
N GLY A 137 -18.24 -32.21 -34.98
CA GLY A 137 -17.95 -32.01 -36.41
C GLY A 137 -18.52 -33.13 -37.28
N ARG A 138 -18.37 -34.38 -36.82
CA ARG A 138 -18.76 -35.57 -37.59
C ARG A 138 -20.27 -35.61 -37.89
N HIS A 139 -21.12 -35.18 -36.96
CA HIS A 139 -22.57 -35.10 -37.21
C HIS A 139 -22.98 -34.02 -38.23
N ARG A 140 -22.20 -32.96 -38.43
CA ARG A 140 -22.46 -31.96 -39.50
C ARG A 140 -22.06 -32.47 -40.87
N ASP A 141 -21.00 -33.27 -40.95
CA ASP A 141 -20.48 -33.77 -42.23
C ASP A 141 -21.40 -34.83 -42.85
N HIS A 142 -22.09 -35.64 -42.04
CA HIS A 142 -23.08 -36.61 -42.52
C HIS A 142 -24.38 -35.97 -43.06
N ALA A 143 -24.70 -34.72 -42.67
CA ALA A 143 -25.95 -34.07 -43.07
C ALA A 143 -25.91 -33.39 -44.46
N ARG A 144 -24.74 -33.27 -45.10
CA ARG A 144 -24.57 -32.52 -46.36
C ARG A 144 -24.50 -33.37 -47.63
N VAL A 145 -24.51 -34.71 -47.55
CA VAL A 145 -24.52 -35.60 -48.74
C VAL A 145 -25.95 -36.00 -49.10
N ILE A 146 -26.78 -35.02 -49.46
CA ILE A 146 -28.00 -35.25 -50.25
C ILE A 146 -28.02 -34.16 -51.34
N VAL A 147 -27.25 -34.38 -52.40
CA VAL A 147 -27.36 -33.60 -53.63
C VAL A 147 -28.47 -34.24 -54.46
N ARG A 148 -29.64 -33.59 -54.53
CA ARG A 148 -30.64 -33.90 -55.56
C ARG A 148 -30.25 -33.16 -56.83
N THR A 149 -29.87 -33.91 -57.86
CA THR A 149 -29.69 -33.41 -59.22
C THR A 149 -31.06 -33.05 -59.82
N PRO A 150 -31.28 -31.83 -60.35
CA PRO A 150 -32.52 -31.49 -61.05
C PRO A 150 -32.50 -32.04 -62.48
N THR A 151 -33.57 -32.74 -62.86
CA THR A 151 -33.96 -33.01 -64.26
C THR A 151 -35.07 -32.06 -64.67
#